data_AF-A0A4Y2TZM0-F1
#
_entry.id   AF-A0A4Y2TZM0-F1
#
_cell.length_a   1.000
_cell.length_b   1.000
_cell.length_c   1.000
_cell.angle_alpha   90.00
_cell.angle_beta   90.00
_cell.angle_gamma   90.00
#
_symmetry.space_group_name_H-M   'P 1'
#
loop_
_entity.id
_entity.type
_entity.pdbx_description
1 polymer ?
#
loop_
_entity_poly.entity_id
_entity_poly.type
_entity_poly.pdbx_seq_one_letter_code
_entity_poly.pdbx_strand_id
1 'polypeptide(L)'
;EKLVLSAEQEILRVHGRAARAMANQTVPLSVCSVLKDEEIYNVLDVDQEDKDKNVRSRYNGRLFLSWLQDVDDKWKKIKDAMLLRHHNEAESLHAVQKLAWGWKMKELAMCDMKSSPVIDDIFVPMVHVSDDFKLLPSACQ
;
A
#
# COMPACT_ATOMS: atom_id res chain seq x y z
N GLU A 1 -3.81 9.65 -2.03
CA GLU A 1 -4.87 9.61 -3.08
C GLU A 1 -4.78 8.36 -3.97
N LYS A 2 -3.67 8.11 -4.69
CA LYS A 2 -3.55 6.94 -5.58
C LYS A 2 -3.89 5.60 -4.90
N LEU A 3 -3.43 5.37 -3.67
CA LEU A 3 -3.70 4.13 -2.93
C LEU A 3 -5.19 3.92 -2.65
N VAL A 4 -5.88 4.96 -2.19
CA VAL A 4 -7.32 4.93 -1.89
C VAL A 4 -8.12 4.66 -3.17
N LEU A 5 -7.82 5.39 -4.25
CA LEU A 5 -8.47 5.18 -5.55
C LEU A 5 -8.29 3.76 -6.08
N SER A 6 -7.10 3.18 -5.92
CA SER A 6 -6.86 1.79 -6.32
C SER A 6 -7.65 0.79 -5.47
N ALA A 7 -7.79 1.04 -4.16
CA ALA A 7 -8.63 0.22 -3.29
C ALA A 7 -10.11 0.29 -3.66
N GLU A 8 -10.64 1.50 -3.87
CA GLU A 8 -12.02 1.73 -4.30
C GLU A 8 -12.32 1.09 -5.66
N GLN A 9 -11.40 1.18 -6.61
CA GLN A 9 -11.52 0.52 -7.92
C GLN A 9 -11.61 -1.00 -7.77
N GLU A 10 -10.80 -1.60 -6.89
CA GLU A 10 -10.84 -3.04 -6.68
C GLU A 10 -12.14 -3.50 -6.02
N ILE A 11 -12.68 -2.73 -5.07
CA ILE A 11 -14.03 -2.97 -4.52
C ILE A 11 -15.08 -2.95 -5.62
N LEU A 12 -15.08 -1.93 -6.48
CA LEU A 12 -16.00 -1.86 -7.62
C LEU A 12 -15.86 -3.07 -8.56
N ARG A 13 -14.65 -3.60 -8.74
CA ARG A 13 -14.42 -4.84 -9.52
C ARG A 13 -15.05 -6.06 -8.84
N VAL A 14 -14.92 -6.20 -7.52
CA VAL A 14 -15.57 -7.30 -6.77
C VAL A 14 -17.09 -7.23 -6.90
N HIS A 15 -17.68 -6.04 -6.76
CA HIS A 15 -19.12 -5.84 -6.99
C HIS A 15 -19.52 -6.17 -8.44
N GLY A 16 -18.74 -5.73 -9.44
CA GLY A 16 -19.00 -6.06 -10.84
C GLY A 16 -18.90 -7.56 -11.14
N ARG A 17 -17.97 -8.27 -10.49
CA ARG A 17 -17.87 -9.74 -10.53
C ARG A 17 -19.11 -10.39 -9.93
N ALA A 18 -19.55 -9.94 -8.76
CA ALA A 18 -20.74 -10.45 -8.09
C ALA A 18 -22.02 -10.22 -8.90
N ALA A 19 -22.22 -9.02 -9.46
CA ALA A 19 -23.37 -8.69 -10.30
C ALA A 19 -23.47 -9.60 -11.53
N ARG A 20 -22.35 -9.84 -12.22
CA ARG A 20 -22.32 -10.79 -13.36
C ARG A 20 -22.65 -12.21 -12.93
N ALA A 21 -22.10 -12.67 -11.80
CA ALA A 21 -22.36 -14.00 -11.29
C ALA A 21 -23.84 -14.19 -10.90
N MET A 22 -24.48 -13.18 -10.32
CA MET A 22 -25.93 -13.18 -10.05
C MET A 22 -26.77 -13.25 -11.32
N ALA A 23 -26.33 -12.59 -12.39
CA ALA A 23 -27.00 -12.59 -13.69
C ALA A 23 -26.66 -13.80 -14.57
N ASN A 24 -25.86 -14.76 -14.07
CA ASN A 24 -25.29 -15.87 -14.87
C ASN A 24 -24.58 -15.40 -16.16
N GLN A 25 -23.98 -14.21 -16.12
CA GLN A 25 -23.22 -13.66 -17.23
C GLN A 25 -21.76 -14.08 -17.14
N THR A 26 -21.18 -14.45 -18.28
CA THR A 26 -19.74 -14.68 -18.38
C THR A 26 -18.97 -13.37 -18.32
N VAL A 27 -17.67 -13.45 -18.04
CA VAL A 27 -16.79 -12.28 -18.13
C VAL A 27 -16.76 -11.81 -19.59
N PRO A 28 -17.04 -10.53 -19.88
CA PRO A 28 -16.98 -10.03 -21.25
C PRO A 28 -15.56 -10.11 -21.80
N LEU A 29 -15.41 -10.58 -23.03
CA LEU A 29 -14.15 -10.62 -23.77
C LEU A 29 -13.78 -9.21 -24.25
N SER A 30 -13.34 -8.36 -23.32
CA SER A 30 -12.88 -7.00 -23.60
C SER A 30 -11.39 -6.87 -23.33
N VAL A 31 -10.71 -5.95 -24.03
CA VAL A 31 -9.30 -5.62 -23.77
C VAL A 31 -9.08 -5.25 -22.30
N CYS A 32 -10.01 -4.51 -21.68
CA CYS A 32 -9.96 -4.18 -20.26
C CYS A 32 -10.12 -5.40 -19.33
N SER A 33 -10.76 -6.49 -19.80
CA SER A 33 -10.84 -7.76 -19.08
C SER A 33 -9.55 -8.57 -19.19
N VAL A 34 -8.88 -8.53 -20.35
CA VAL A 34 -7.59 -9.21 -20.55
C VAL A 34 -6.48 -8.49 -19.79
N LEU A 35 -6.37 -7.16 -19.94
CA LEU A 35 -5.40 -6.35 -19.20
C LEU A 35 -5.59 -6.41 -17.66
N LYS A 36 -6.78 -6.79 -17.21
CA LYS A 36 -7.07 -7.06 -15.79
C LYS A 36 -6.46 -8.37 -15.33
N ASP A 37 -6.64 -9.45 -16.09
CA ASP A 37 -6.19 -10.79 -15.69
C ASP A 37 -4.68 -10.94 -15.90
N GLU A 38 -4.10 -10.20 -16.85
CA GLU A 38 -2.66 -10.15 -17.13
C GLU A 38 -1.84 -9.33 -16.12
N GLU A 39 -2.47 -8.71 -15.10
CA GLU A 39 -1.88 -7.91 -13.99
C GLU A 39 -0.39 -7.53 -14.17
N ILE A 40 -0.07 -6.76 -15.22
CA ILE A 40 1.30 -6.48 -15.75
C ILE A 40 2.25 -5.83 -14.71
N TYR A 41 1.78 -5.54 -13.50
CA TYR A 41 2.52 -4.93 -12.40
C TYR A 41 2.51 -5.69 -11.06
N ASN A 42 1.77 -6.80 -10.92
CA ASN A 42 1.88 -7.63 -9.72
C ASN A 42 3.00 -8.66 -9.94
N VAL A 43 3.95 -8.70 -9.02
CA VAL A 43 4.87 -9.83 -8.91
C VAL A 43 3.99 -11.05 -8.65
N LEU A 44 3.88 -11.92 -9.65
CA LEU A 44 3.13 -13.16 -9.55
C LEU A 44 3.69 -13.97 -8.38
N ASP A 45 2.88 -14.13 -7.34
CA ASP A 45 3.14 -15.17 -6.35
C ASP A 45 2.73 -16.49 -7.00
N VAL A 46 3.71 -17.34 -7.29
CA VAL A 46 3.57 -18.57 -8.09
C VAL A 46 2.56 -19.54 -7.46
N ASP A 47 2.26 -19.37 -6.18
CA ASP A 47 1.35 -20.22 -5.40
C ASP A 47 -0.15 -19.97 -5.65
N GLN A 48 -0.54 -18.91 -6.38
CA GLN A 48 -1.95 -18.56 -6.57
C GLN A 48 -2.63 -19.33 -7.73
N GLU A 49 -1.89 -19.73 -8.77
CA GLU A 49 -2.45 -20.33 -10.01
C GLU A 49 -3.10 -21.71 -9.81
N ASP A 50 -2.70 -22.45 -8.76
CA ASP A 50 -3.16 -23.82 -8.53
C ASP A 50 -4.48 -23.91 -7.75
N LYS A 51 -4.94 -22.82 -7.12
CA LYS A 51 -6.19 -22.84 -6.33
C LYS A 51 -7.47 -22.67 -7.17
N ASP A 52 -7.38 -22.09 -8.36
CA ASP A 52 -8.57 -21.70 -9.12
C ASP A 52 -9.14 -22.80 -10.03
N LYS A 53 -8.40 -23.89 -10.27
CA LYS A 53 -8.80 -24.92 -11.26
C LYS A 53 -9.88 -25.90 -10.76
N ASN A 54 -10.19 -25.94 -9.46
CA ASN A 54 -11.00 -27.05 -8.92
C ASN A 54 -12.22 -26.67 -8.05
N VAL A 55 -12.60 -25.39 -7.99
CA VAL A 55 -13.82 -25.00 -7.26
C VAL A 55 -14.85 -24.49 -8.25
N ARG A 56 -15.79 -25.37 -8.62
CA ARG A 56 -17.04 -24.97 -9.27
C ARG A 56 -17.91 -24.27 -8.22
N SER A 57 -17.45 -23.11 -7.73
CA SER A 57 -18.10 -22.36 -6.67
C SER A 57 -19.33 -21.69 -7.26
N ARG A 58 -20.51 -22.23 -6.97
CA ARG A 58 -21.76 -21.53 -7.27
C ARG A 58 -21.77 -20.26 -6.43
N TYR A 59 -21.88 -19.11 -7.09
CA TYR A 59 -21.95 -17.82 -6.43
C TYR A 59 -23.00 -17.82 -5.31
N ASN A 60 -22.63 -17.23 -4.17
CA ASN A 60 -23.51 -16.98 -3.05
C ASN A 60 -22.99 -15.76 -2.24
N GLY A 61 -23.83 -15.24 -1.34
CA GLY A 61 -23.47 -14.05 -0.55
C GLY A 61 -22.23 -14.20 0.32
N ARG A 62 -21.93 -15.41 0.84
CA ARG A 62 -20.71 -15.65 1.63
C ARG A 62 -19.45 -15.55 0.77
N LEU A 63 -19.51 -16.03 -0.45
CA LEU A 63 -18.41 -15.94 -1.40
C LEU A 63 -18.09 -14.47 -1.75
N PHE A 64 -19.13 -13.65 -1.91
CA PHE A 64 -18.97 -12.21 -2.12
C PHE A 64 -18.29 -11.52 -0.92
N LEU A 65 -18.73 -11.81 0.31
CA LEU A 65 -18.10 -11.26 1.51
C LEU A 65 -16.65 -11.71 1.66
N SER A 66 -16.33 -12.97 1.31
CA SER A 66 -14.94 -13.46 1.29
C SER A 66 -14.08 -12.65 0.33
N TRP A 67 -14.57 -12.35 -0.88
CA TRP A 67 -13.81 -11.54 -1.84
C TRP A 67 -13.58 -10.11 -1.35
N LEU A 68 -14.55 -9.51 -0.66
CA LEU A 68 -14.36 -8.19 -0.06
C LEU A 68 -13.30 -8.23 1.06
N GLN A 69 -13.32 -9.27 1.88
CA GLN A 69 -12.30 -9.46 2.93
C GLN A 69 -10.91 -9.63 2.32
N ASP A 70 -10.76 -10.42 1.25
CA ASP A 70 -9.48 -10.61 0.56
C ASP A 70 -8.93 -9.26 0.04
N VAL A 71 -9.81 -8.37 -0.45
CA VAL A 71 -9.46 -7.01 -0.88
C VAL A 71 -9.05 -6.14 0.32
N ASP A 72 -9.80 -6.17 1.42
CA ASP A 72 -9.45 -5.42 2.65
C ASP A 72 -8.09 -5.85 3.20
N ASP A 73 -7.86 -7.16 3.34
CA ASP A 73 -6.61 -7.74 3.82
C ASP A 73 -5.43 -7.38 2.90
N LYS A 74 -5.63 -7.43 1.57
CA LYS A 74 -4.63 -7.03 0.58
C LYS A 74 -4.24 -5.56 0.76
N TRP A 75 -5.22 -4.65 0.79
CA TRP A 75 -4.93 -3.22 0.87
C TRP A 75 -4.42 -2.78 2.23
N LYS A 76 -4.82 -3.46 3.31
CA LYS A 76 -4.22 -3.28 4.63
C LYS A 76 -2.72 -3.58 4.61
N LYS A 77 -2.32 -4.75 4.09
CA LYS A 77 -0.90 -5.11 3.96
C LYS A 77 -0.11 -4.11 3.10
N ILE A 78 -0.69 -3.65 1.99
CA ILE A 78 -0.04 -2.64 1.13
C ILE A 78 0.12 -1.30 1.86
N LYS A 79 -0.89 -0.85 2.61
CA LYS A 79 -0.80 0.37 3.44
C LYS A 79 0.29 0.23 4.49
N ASP A 80 0.31 -0.86 5.24
CA ASP A 80 1.29 -1.08 6.30
C ASP A 80 2.72 -1.09 5.72
N ALA A 81 2.93 -1.76 4.59
CA ALA A 81 4.21 -1.77 3.89
C ALA A 81 4.63 -0.39 3.36
N MET A 82 3.69 0.40 2.84
CA MET A 82 3.94 1.78 2.38
C MET A 82 4.35 2.67 3.55
N LEU A 83 3.61 2.62 4.66
CA LEU A 83 3.88 3.42 5.85
C LEU A 83 5.24 3.08 6.45
N LEU A 84 5.58 1.79 6.54
CA LEU A 84 6.90 1.38 7.00
C LEU A 84 8.03 1.97 6.15
N ARG A 85 7.89 1.96 4.81
CA ARG A 85 8.88 2.59 3.93
C ARG A 85 9.00 4.09 4.18
N HIS A 86 7.88 4.79 4.32
CA HIS A 86 7.87 6.22 4.56
C HIS A 86 8.53 6.59 5.89
N HIS A 87 8.29 5.82 6.94
CA HIS A 87 8.96 6.00 8.24
C HIS A 87 10.47 5.78 8.12
N ASN A 88 10.89 4.67 7.51
CA ASN A 88 12.30 4.37 7.30
C ASN A 88 13.01 5.47 6.49
N GLU A 89 12.35 5.99 5.45
CA GLU A 89 12.88 7.08 4.63
C GLU A 89 13.00 8.39 5.43
N ALA A 90 11.97 8.75 6.21
CA ALA A 90 12.00 9.91 7.07
C ALA A 90 13.14 9.83 8.09
N GLU A 91 13.24 8.71 8.83
CA GLU A 91 14.29 8.46 9.83
C GLU A 91 15.69 8.48 9.21
N SER A 92 15.87 7.81 8.07
CA SER A 92 17.16 7.76 7.36
C SER A 92 17.59 9.15 6.88
N LEU A 93 16.65 9.94 6.33
CA LEU A 93 16.90 11.30 5.90
C LEU A 93 17.32 12.19 7.07
N HIS A 94 16.61 12.13 8.19
CA HIS A 94 16.93 12.91 9.38
C HIS A 94 18.28 12.54 9.98
N ALA A 95 18.64 11.25 10.00
CA ALA A 95 19.96 10.81 10.44
C ALA A 95 21.06 11.39 9.54
N VAL A 96 20.91 11.34 8.21
CA VAL A 96 21.86 11.92 7.26
C VAL A 96 21.96 13.43 7.43
N GLN A 97 20.85 14.13 7.62
CA GLN A 97 20.83 15.57 7.81
C GLN A 97 21.47 15.98 9.14
N LYS A 98 21.24 15.25 10.25
CA LYS A 98 21.93 15.48 11.52
C LYS A 98 23.43 15.26 11.40
N LEU A 99 23.86 14.23 10.68
CA LEU A 99 25.28 14.00 10.40
C LEU A 99 25.89 15.17 9.60
N ALA A 100 25.24 15.58 8.49
CA ALA A 100 25.70 16.69 7.67
C ALA A 100 25.77 18.00 8.46
N TRP A 101 24.78 18.26 9.32
CA TRP A 101 24.75 19.43 10.19
C TRP A 101 25.90 19.40 11.21
N GLY A 102 26.12 18.26 11.87
CA GLY A 102 27.23 18.07 12.79
C GLY A 102 28.59 18.31 12.12
N TRP A 103 28.75 17.85 10.87
CA TRP A 103 29.95 18.17 10.07
C TRP A 103 30.09 19.66 9.78
N LYS A 104 28.99 20.33 9.43
CA LYS A 104 29.02 21.78 9.18
C LYS A 104 29.44 22.58 10.40
N MET A 105 28.97 22.21 11.60
CA MET A 105 29.41 22.86 12.84
C MET A 105 30.91 22.68 13.10
N LYS A 106 31.47 21.53 12.75
CA LYS A 106 32.92 21.27 12.86
C LYS A 106 33.73 22.09 11.86
N GLU A 107 33.29 22.17 10.60
CA GLU A 107 33.93 23.01 9.57
C GLU A 107 33.99 24.48 9.97
N LEU A 108 32.95 24.96 10.65
CA LEU A 108 32.86 26.34 11.14
C LEU A 108 33.53 26.55 12.50
N ALA A 109 34.26 25.55 13.02
CA ALA A 109 34.93 25.57 14.32
C ALA A 109 34.00 25.89 15.51
N MET A 110 32.71 25.55 15.39
CA MET A 110 31.72 25.71 16.47
C MET A 110 31.79 24.58 17.52
N CYS A 111 32.49 23.49 17.20
CA CYS A 111 32.79 22.39 18.11
C CYS A 111 34.06 21.63 17.68
N ASP A 112 34.65 20.87 18.60
CA ASP A 112 35.85 20.07 18.31
C ASP A 112 35.57 18.98 17.26
N MET A 113 36.56 18.68 16.42
CA MET A 113 36.46 17.62 15.40
C MET A 113 36.09 16.25 15.97
N LYS A 114 36.53 15.96 17.20
CA LYS A 114 36.26 14.70 17.93
C LYS A 114 34.94 14.72 18.70
N SER A 115 34.28 15.87 18.81
CA SER A 115 33.01 15.98 19.53
C SER A 115 31.84 15.39 18.73
N SER A 116 30.82 14.94 19.46
CA SER A 116 29.52 14.59 18.90
C SER A 116 28.50 15.60 19.43
N PRO A 117 28.33 16.74 18.74
CA PRO A 117 27.48 17.81 19.23
C PRO A 117 26.00 17.38 19.27
N VAL A 118 25.28 17.79 20.30
CA VAL A 118 23.83 17.61 20.39
C VAL A 118 23.17 18.65 19.48
N ILE A 119 22.37 18.18 18.52
CA ILE A 119 21.70 19.03 17.53
C ILE A 119 20.23 19.12 17.93
N ASP A 120 19.76 20.32 18.19
CA ASP A 120 18.35 20.61 18.44
C ASP A 120 17.52 20.28 17.19
N ASP A 121 16.36 19.66 17.40
CA ASP A 121 15.44 19.27 16.33
C ASP A 121 14.88 20.47 15.56
N ILE A 122 14.96 21.69 16.12
CA ILE A 122 14.62 22.93 15.41
C ILE A 122 15.54 23.16 14.20
N PHE A 123 16.81 22.75 14.27
CA PHE A 123 17.78 22.94 13.18
C PHE A 123 17.70 21.84 12.12
N VAL A 124 17.31 20.64 12.52
CA VAL A 124 17.13 19.49 11.63
C VAL A 124 15.79 18.82 11.98
N PRO A 125 14.66 19.35 11.50
CA PRO A 125 13.35 18.83 11.87
C PRO A 125 13.08 17.45 11.27
N MET A 126 12.38 16.62 12.04
CA MET A 126 11.90 15.32 11.60
C MET A 126 10.71 15.49 10.64
N VAL A 127 10.74 14.83 9.48
CA VAL A 127 9.58 14.77 8.59
C VAL A 127 8.50 13.93 9.24
N HIS A 128 7.31 14.49 9.40
CA HIS A 128 6.15 13.77 9.93
C HIS A 128 5.54 12.86 8.85
N VAL A 129 5.38 11.57 9.19
CA VAL A 129 4.61 10.60 8.39
C VAL A 129 3.24 10.44 9.06
N SER A 130 2.18 10.72 8.31
CA SER A 130 0.80 10.64 8.81
C SER A 130 0.18 9.28 8.48
N ASP A 131 -0.39 8.64 9.50
CA ASP A 131 -1.03 7.31 9.38
C ASP A 131 -2.56 7.37 9.32
N ASP A 132 -3.12 8.56 9.52
CA ASP A 132 -4.53 8.79 9.89
C ASP A 132 -5.52 8.76 8.72
N PHE A 133 -5.09 8.34 7.53
CA PHE A 133 -5.98 8.23 6.39
C PHE A 133 -6.71 6.87 6.38
N LYS A 134 -8.01 6.92 6.11
CA LYS A 134 -8.85 5.73 5.92
C LYS A 134 -8.71 5.23 4.49
N LEU A 135 -8.49 3.92 4.33
CA LEU A 135 -8.44 3.28 3.00
C LEU A 135 -9.83 3.09 2.42
N LEU A 136 -10.78 2.69 3.26
CA LEU A 136 -12.12 2.31 2.85
C LEU A 136 -13.16 3.22 3.53
N PRO A 137 -14.23 3.62 2.81
CA PRO A 137 -15.38 4.24 3.42
C PRO A 137 -16.04 3.29 4.42
N SER A 138 -16.55 3.81 5.55
CA SER A 138 -17.25 3.02 6.59
C SER A 138 -18.52 2.29 6.10
N ALA A 139 -18.95 2.52 4.87
CA ALA A 139 -20.12 1.90 4.24
C ALA A 139 -19.82 0.56 3.53
N CYS A 140 -18.55 0.13 3.48
CA CYS A 140 -18.13 -1.15 2.88
C CYS A 140 -17.76 -2.23 3.93
N GLN A 141 -17.96 -1.95 5.23
CA GLN A 141 -17.84 -2.91 6.33
C GLN A 141 -19.21 -3.45 6.75
#